data_AF-J3I4V8-F1
#
_entry.id   AF-J3I4V8-F1
#
_cell.length_a   1.000
_cell.length_b   1.000
_cell.length_c   1.000
_cell.angle_alpha   90.00
_cell.angle_beta   90.00
_cell.angle_gamma   90.00
#
_symmetry.space_group_name_H-M   'P 1'
#
loop_
_entity.id
_entity.type
_entity.pdbx_description
1 polymer ?
#
loop_
_entity_poly.entity_id
_entity_poly.type
_entity_poly.pdbx_seq_one_letter_code
_entity_poly.pdbx_strand_id
1 'polypeptide(L)'
;MDAVTRAVALIRDAGVPLKRVGVEMAFLPMDAGWALADALPGAELKDALLVLERLRAVKSADELARLKTASELVIASMLEVIAAHGPGTTKQQLSDALRIAEANRGLT
;
A
#
# COMPACT_ATOMS: atom_id res chain seq x y z
N MET A 1 -5.43 1.23 20.27
CA MET A 1 -4.21 0.43 20.47
C MET A 1 -3.29 0.79 19.32
N ASP A 2 -2.07 1.22 19.61
CA ASP A 2 -1.10 1.62 18.58
C ASP A 2 -0.65 0.42 17.72
N ALA A 3 -0.42 0.65 16.42
CA ALA A 3 -0.14 -0.40 15.44
C ALA A 3 1.15 -1.17 15.78
N VAL A 4 2.19 -0.45 16.22
CA VAL A 4 3.48 -1.05 16.61
C VAL A 4 3.32 -1.91 17.86
N THR A 5 2.57 -1.43 18.85
CA THR A 5 2.25 -2.21 20.05
C THR A 5 1.61 -3.56 19.70
N ARG A 6 0.66 -3.56 18.74
CA ARG A 6 0.01 -4.81 18.28
C ARG A 6 0.98 -5.70 17.50
N ALA A 7 1.85 -5.13 16.66
CA ALA A 7 2.86 -5.89 15.94
C ALA A 7 3.83 -6.59 16.90
N VAL A 8 4.30 -5.90 17.94
CA VAL A 8 5.16 -6.48 18.99
C VAL A 8 4.50 -7.68 19.66
N ALA A 9 3.22 -7.57 20.03
CA ALA A 9 2.49 -8.68 20.62
C ALA A 9 2.44 -9.90 19.69
N LEU A 10 2.07 -9.68 18.41
CA LEU A 10 2.03 -10.75 17.41
C LEU A 10 3.41 -11.40 17.17
N ILE A 11 4.47 -10.60 17.15
CA ILE A 11 5.86 -11.09 16.98
C ILE A 11 6.25 -11.98 18.16
N ARG A 12 5.90 -11.60 19.39
CA ARG A 12 6.17 -12.39 20.60
C ARG A 12 5.35 -13.68 20.61
N ASP A 13 4.08 -13.62 20.19
CA ASP A 13 3.17 -14.77 20.15
C ASP A 13 3.53 -15.79 19.04
N ALA A 14 4.28 -15.37 18.01
CA ALA A 14 4.68 -16.25 16.91
C ALA A 14 5.56 -17.43 17.34
N GLY A 15 6.15 -17.40 18.54
CA GLY A 15 6.91 -18.52 19.11
C GLY A 15 8.21 -18.86 18.38
N VAL A 16 8.68 -17.98 17.49
CA VAL A 16 9.92 -18.14 16.74
C VAL A 16 11.08 -17.40 17.40
N PRO A 17 12.34 -17.84 17.22
CA PRO A 17 13.49 -17.12 17.75
C PRO A 17 13.57 -15.67 17.25
N LEU A 18 13.51 -14.71 18.17
CA LEU A 18 13.50 -13.27 17.89
C LEU A 18 14.91 -12.69 17.68
N LYS A 19 15.76 -13.37 16.90
CA LYS A 19 17.14 -12.89 16.65
C LYS A 19 17.20 -11.83 15.55
N ARG A 20 16.39 -12.00 14.49
CA ARG A 20 16.35 -11.11 13.33
C ARG A 20 14.90 -10.90 12.91
N VAL A 21 14.47 -9.65 12.87
CA VAL A 21 13.12 -9.26 12.49
C VAL A 21 13.19 -8.44 11.22
N GLY A 22 12.51 -8.92 10.18
CA GLY A 22 12.44 -8.24 8.89
C GLY A 22 11.46 -7.06 8.94
N VAL A 23 11.89 -5.89 8.49
CA VAL A 23 11.06 -4.68 8.34
C VAL A 23 11.37 -4.00 7.00
N GLU A 24 10.42 -3.28 6.41
CA GLU A 24 10.71 -2.44 5.23
C GLU A 24 11.28 -1.10 5.72
N MET A 25 12.60 -0.99 5.87
CA MET A 25 13.23 0.15 6.55
C MET A 25 12.92 1.51 5.90
N ALA A 26 12.77 1.54 4.57
CA ALA A 26 12.42 2.76 3.84
C ALA A 26 10.98 3.24 4.10
N PHE A 27 10.12 2.38 4.64
CA PHE A 27 8.71 2.64 4.90
C PHE A 27 8.36 2.65 6.38
N LEU A 28 9.29 2.26 7.25
CA LEU A 28 9.10 2.25 8.70
C LEU A 28 9.34 3.65 9.28
N PRO A 29 8.33 4.29 9.89
CA PRO A 29 8.54 5.53 10.62
C PRO A 29 9.60 5.37 11.72
N MET A 30 10.42 6.40 11.93
CA MET A 30 11.54 6.32 12.86
C MET A 30 11.11 6.05 14.31
N ASP A 31 10.02 6.67 14.75
CA ASP A 31 9.41 6.45 16.07
C ASP A 31 8.90 5.02 16.24
N ALA A 32 8.27 4.46 15.20
CA ALA A 32 7.88 3.05 15.16
C ALA A 32 9.11 2.12 15.23
N GLY A 33 10.20 2.48 14.55
CA GLY A 33 11.48 1.77 14.61
C GLY A 33 12.08 1.75 16.02
N TRP A 34 12.07 2.89 16.73
CA TRP A 34 12.52 2.96 18.12
C TRP A 34 11.63 2.13 19.05
N ALA A 35 10.31 2.24 18.92
CA ALA A 35 9.37 1.44 19.71
C ALA A 35 9.57 -0.07 19.49
N LEU A 36 9.85 -0.51 18.25
CA LEU A 36 10.19 -1.90 17.95
C LEU A 36 11.52 -2.32 18.59
N ALA A 37 12.56 -1.49 18.53
CA ALA A 37 13.87 -1.79 19.11
C ALA A 37 13.80 -1.91 20.64
N ASP A 38 13.08 -0.98 21.30
CA ASP A 38 12.85 -1.00 22.74
C ASP A 38 12.04 -2.22 23.17
N ALA A 39 11.02 -2.57 22.38
CA ALA A 39 10.13 -3.69 22.69
C ALA A 39 10.71 -5.06 22.32
N LEU A 40 11.76 -5.14 21.51
CA LEU A 40 12.40 -6.39 21.08
C LEU A 40 13.91 -6.35 21.38
N PRO A 41 14.30 -6.24 22.67
CA PRO A 41 15.69 -6.09 23.03
C PRO A 41 16.50 -7.32 22.59
N GLY A 42 17.60 -7.08 21.87
CA GLY A 42 18.47 -8.14 21.34
C GLY A 42 18.08 -8.69 19.97
N ALA A 43 16.96 -8.24 19.40
CA ALA A 43 16.64 -8.52 18.00
C ALA A 43 17.36 -7.53 17.07
N GLU A 44 17.93 -8.02 15.97
CA GLU A 44 18.38 -7.17 14.86
C GLU A 44 17.20 -6.86 13.94
N LEU A 45 16.85 -5.59 13.76
CA LEU A 45 15.97 -5.18 12.67
C LEU A 45 16.76 -5.26 11.35
N LYS A 46 16.25 -6.02 10.38
CA LYS A 46 16.87 -6.23 9.06
C LYS A 46 15.94 -5.71 7.98
N ASP A 47 16.51 -5.03 6.98
CA ASP A 47 15.72 -4.63 5.82
C ASP A 47 15.23 -5.85 5.04
N ALA A 48 13.91 -5.97 4.91
CA ALA A 48 13.22 -7.03 4.19
C ALA A 48 12.68 -6.58 2.82
N LEU A 49 12.89 -5.31 2.45
CA LEU A 49 12.32 -4.72 1.23
C LEU A 49 12.58 -5.57 -0.01
N LEU A 50 13.83 -5.97 -0.26
CA LEU A 50 14.18 -6.74 -1.46
C LEU A 50 13.49 -8.12 -1.53
N VAL A 51 13.32 -8.77 -0.38
CA VAL A 51 12.66 -10.09 -0.33
C VAL A 51 11.17 -9.92 -0.64
N LEU A 52 10.53 -8.93 -0.04
CA LEU A 52 9.11 -8.65 -0.25
C LEU A 52 8.83 -8.14 -1.68
N GLU A 53 9.69 -7.31 -2.25
CA GLU A 53 9.60 -6.86 -3.64
C GLU A 53 9.67 -8.02 -4.64
N ARG A 54 10.53 -9.02 -4.39
CA ARG A 54 10.60 -10.22 -5.24
C ARG A 54 9.33 -11.05 -5.19
N LEU A 55 8.70 -11.15 -4.02
CA LEU A 55 7.39 -11.80 -3.89
C LEU A 55 6.31 -11.00 -4.62
N ARG A 56 6.29 -9.68 -4.44
CA ARG A 56 5.38 -8.77 -5.13
C ARG A 56 5.61 -8.71 -6.63
N ALA A 57 6.77 -9.12 -7.15
CA ALA A 57 7.09 -9.05 -8.57
C ALA A 57 6.19 -9.95 -9.44
N VAL A 58 5.87 -11.16 -8.94
CA VAL A 58 5.01 -12.13 -9.65
C VAL A 58 3.62 -12.12 -9.01
N LYS A 59 2.64 -11.68 -9.77
CA LYS A 59 1.26 -11.49 -9.29
C LYS A 59 0.53 -12.83 -9.37
N SER A 60 -0.22 -13.16 -8.33
CA SER A 60 -1.17 -14.27 -8.33
C SER A 60 -2.30 -14.02 -9.34
N ALA A 61 -3.06 -15.07 -9.67
CA ALA A 61 -4.22 -14.96 -10.56
C ALA A 61 -5.26 -13.95 -10.03
N ASP A 62 -5.50 -13.95 -8.71
CA ASP A 62 -6.44 -13.03 -8.07
C ASP A 62 -5.95 -11.57 -8.13
N GLU A 63 -4.65 -11.33 -7.96
CA GLU A 63 -4.07 -9.99 -8.11
C GLU A 63 -4.17 -9.50 -9.56
N LEU A 64 -3.88 -10.36 -10.54
CA LEU A 64 -4.03 -10.03 -11.95
C LEU A 64 -5.48 -9.70 -12.32
N ALA A 65 -6.45 -10.45 -11.78
CA ALA A 65 -7.88 -10.16 -11.99
C ALA A 65 -8.29 -8.79 -11.43
N ARG A 66 -7.80 -8.45 -10.23
CA ARG A 66 -8.01 -7.12 -9.63
C ARG A 66 -7.35 -6.01 -10.45
N LEU A 67 -6.10 -6.20 -10.87
CA LEU A 67 -5.38 -5.25 -11.72
C LEU A 67 -6.08 -5.01 -13.05
N LYS A 68 -6.59 -6.07 -13.69
CA LYS A 68 -7.37 -5.95 -14.93
C LYS A 68 -8.64 -5.12 -14.68
N THR A 69 -9.41 -5.47 -13.66
CA THR A 69 -10.64 -4.77 -13.29
C THR A 69 -10.37 -3.29 -13.02
N ALA A 70 -9.35 -2.99 -12.22
CA ALA A 70 -8.95 -1.61 -11.93
C ALA A 70 -8.57 -0.85 -13.20
N SER A 71 -7.79 -1.46 -14.09
CA SER A 71 -7.37 -0.84 -15.36
C SER A 71 -8.56 -0.50 -16.26
N GLU A 72 -9.52 -1.43 -16.38
CA GLU A 72 -10.73 -1.24 -17.18
C GLU A 72 -11.61 -0.12 -16.62
N LEU A 73 -11.74 -0.04 -15.29
CA LEU A 73 -12.53 1.00 -14.62
C LEU A 73 -11.87 2.39 -14.73
N VAL A 74 -10.54 2.49 -14.65
CA VAL A 74 -9.81 3.75 -14.90
C VAL A 74 -10.08 4.26 -16.31
N ILE A 75 -9.99 3.38 -17.31
CA ILE A 75 -10.28 3.74 -18.72
C ILE A 75 -11.73 4.21 -18.86
N ALA A 76 -12.68 3.51 -18.23
CA ALA A 76 -14.09 3.91 -18.25
C ALA A 76 -14.30 5.30 -17.64
N SER A 77 -13.63 5.62 -16.53
CA SER A 77 -13.65 6.97 -15.92
C SER A 77 -13.08 8.02 -16.87
N MET A 78 -11.96 7.74 -17.53
CA MET A 78 -11.34 8.67 -18.49
C MET A 78 -12.28 8.97 -19.67
N LEU A 79 -12.93 7.94 -20.23
CA LEU A 79 -13.86 8.10 -21.34
C LEU A 79 -15.09 8.92 -20.96
N GLU A 80 -15.66 8.69 -19.78
CA GLU A 80 -16.78 9.48 -19.25
C GLU A 80 -16.41 10.96 -19.12
N VAL A 81 -15.27 11.25 -18.47
CA VAL A 81 -14.83 12.63 -18.24
C VAL A 81 -14.54 13.35 -19.55
N ILE A 82 -13.86 12.70 -20.50
CA ILE A 82 -13.56 13.31 -21.80
C ILE A 82 -14.85 13.59 -22.58
N ALA A 83 -15.83 12.68 -22.54
CA ALA A 83 -17.11 12.87 -23.24
C ALA A 83 -17.96 14.01 -22.65
N ALA A 84 -17.82 14.29 -21.34
CA ALA A 84 -18.62 15.28 -20.63
C ALA A 84 -18.02 16.70 -20.58
N HIS A 85 -16.79 16.90 -21.07
CA HIS A 85 -16.07 18.18 -20.97
C HIS A 85 -15.62 18.71 -22.34
N GLY A 86 -15.40 20.02 -22.44
CA GLY A 86 -15.11 20.69 -23.72
C GLY A 86 -14.31 22.00 -23.57
N PRO A 87 -14.24 22.83 -24.63
CA PRO A 87 -13.53 24.10 -24.59
C PRO A 87 -13.97 24.98 -23.41
N GLY A 88 -13.00 25.55 -22.69
CA GLY A 88 -13.24 26.34 -21.47
C GLY A 88 -13.14 25.54 -20.17
N THR A 89 -13.08 24.21 -20.21
CA THR A 89 -12.78 23.39 -19.03
C THR A 89 -11.30 23.52 -18.64
N THR A 90 -11.04 23.77 -17.36
CA THR A 90 -9.69 23.83 -16.80
C THR A 90 -9.14 22.42 -16.52
N LYS A 91 -7.81 22.30 -16.48
CA LYS A 91 -7.14 21.04 -16.08
C LYS A 91 -7.56 20.56 -14.67
N GLN A 92 -7.78 21.49 -13.75
CA GLN A 92 -8.21 21.17 -12.39
C GLN A 92 -9.60 20.52 -12.39
N GLN A 93 -10.55 21.09 -13.14
CA GLN A 93 -11.90 20.52 -13.28
C GLN A 93 -11.88 19.11 -13.88
N LEU A 94 -11.02 18.86 -14.87
CA LEU A 94 -10.84 17.50 -15.43
C LEU A 94 -10.27 16.52 -14.38
N SER A 95 -9.27 16.94 -13.60
CA SER A 95 -8.67 16.13 -12.54
C SER A 95 -9.68 15.80 -11.44
N ASP A 96 -10.49 16.78 -11.02
CA ASP A 96 -11.51 16.59 -10.00
C ASP A 96 -12.65 15.69 -10.48
N ALA A 97 -13.09 15.87 -11.73
CA ALA A 97 -14.08 14.99 -12.36
C ALA A 97 -13.58 13.55 -12.50
N LEU A 98 -12.31 13.35 -12.87
CA LEU A 98 -11.70 12.02 -12.94
C LEU A 98 -11.66 11.35 -11.57
N ARG A 99 -11.22 12.07 -10.53
CA ARG A 99 -11.20 11.55 -9.16
C ARG A 99 -12.60 11.09 -8.71
N ILE A 100 -13.64 11.86 -8.99
CA ILE A 100 -15.03 11.50 -8.66
C ILE A 100 -15.49 10.28 -9.46
N ALA A 101 -15.20 10.24 -10.76
CA ALA A 101 -15.56 9.13 -11.64
C ALA A 101 -14.90 7.81 -11.22
N GLU A 102 -13.64 7.86 -10.78
CA GLU A 102 -12.91 6.71 -10.23
C GLU A 102 -13.47 6.27 -8.88
N ALA A 103 -13.73 7.22 -7.97
CA ALA A 103 -14.31 6.91 -6.66
C ALA A 103 -15.70 6.28 -6.75
N ASN A 104 -16.56 6.77 -7.65
CA ASN A 104 -17.88 6.20 -7.93
C ASN A 104 -17.81 4.77 -8.49
N ARG A 105 -16.65 4.37 -9.03
CA ARG A 105 -16.38 3.00 -9.51
C ARG A 105 -15.65 2.13 -8.49
N GLY A 106 -15.44 2.63 -7.26
CA GLY A 106 -14.77 1.89 -6.20
C GLY A 106 -13.24 1.83 -6.34
N LEU A 107 -12.64 2.76 -7.10
CA LEU A 107 -11.19 2.94 -7.16
C LEU A 107 -10.79 4.01 -6.14
N THR A 108 -10.53 3.61 -4.88
CA THR A 108 -10.14 4.52 -3.78
C THR A 108 -9.17 3.87 -2.82
#